data_AF-A0A392TUS7-F1
#
_entry.id   AF-A0A392TUS7-F1
#
_cell.length_a   1.000
_cell.length_b   1.000
_cell.length_c   1.000
_cell.angle_alpha   90.00
_cell.angle_beta   90.00
_cell.angle_gamma   90.00
#
_symmetry.space_group_name_H-M   'P 1'
#
loop_
_entity.id
_entity.type
_entity.pdbx_description
1 polymer ?
#
loop_
_entity_poly.entity_id
_entity_poly.type
_entity_poly.pdbx_seq_one_letter_code
_entity_poly.pdbx_strand_id
1 'polypeptide(L)' 'MNESRLAGKKVKLPLFEGDDPVAWITRAEIYFDVQQTPDEMRVKLSRLSMEGPTIHWFNLLMETEDQ' A
#
# COMPACT_ATOMS: atom_id res chain seq x y z
N MET A 1 8.83 28.20 2.38
CA MET A 1 9.74 27.66 1.36
C MET A 1 10.30 26.34 1.87
N ASN A 2 9.69 25.24 1.45
CA ASN A 2 10.24 23.88 1.32
C ASN A 2 9.07 22.95 0.94
N GLU A 3 8.39 23.29 -0.16
CA GLU A 3 7.48 22.36 -0.81
C GLU A 3 8.38 21.34 -1.51
N SER A 4 8.49 20.19 -0.84
CA SER A 4 9.42 19.11 -1.08
C SER A 4 9.56 18.79 -2.57
N ARG A 5 10.82 18.65 -3.01
CA ARG A 5 11.29 18.32 -4.38
C ARG A 5 10.73 17.02 -4.97
N LEU A 6 9.73 16.40 -4.33
CA LEU A 6 9.02 15.21 -4.73
C LEU A 6 7.74 15.51 -5.52
N ALA A 7 7.28 16.78 -5.56
CA ALA A 7 6.08 17.21 -6.29
C ALA A 7 6.07 16.85 -7.80
N GLY A 8 7.20 16.42 -8.37
CA GLY A 8 7.32 16.01 -9.77
C GLY A 8 7.52 14.51 -10.04
N LYS A 9 7.69 13.66 -9.02
CA LYS A 9 7.90 12.21 -9.22
C LYS A 9 6.70 11.42 -8.72
N LYS A 10 5.92 10.86 -9.65
CA LYS A 10 4.93 9.82 -9.34
C LYS A 10 5.68 8.60 -8.81
N VAL A 11 5.78 8.49 -7.49
CA VAL A 11 6.27 7.26 -6.84
C VAL A 11 5.21 6.19 -7.07
N LYS A 12 5.61 4.92 -7.19
CA LYS A 12 4.68 3.79 -7.29
C LYS A 12 4.60 3.09 -5.94
N LEU A 13 3.43 2.54 -5.61
CA LEU A 13 3.28 1.68 -4.45
C LEU A 13 4.11 0.39 -4.68
N PRO A 14 4.92 -0.05 -3.70
CA PRO A 14 5.72 -1.27 -3.85
C PRO A 14 4.81 -2.50 -3.88
N LEU A 15 5.18 -3.50 -4.67
CA LEU A 15 4.50 -4.79 -4.68
C LEU A 15 4.79 -5.58 -3.41
N PHE A 16 3.87 -6.44 -3.01
CA PHE A 16 3.98 -7.32 -1.86
C PHE A 16 3.73 -8.78 -2.25
N GLU A 17 4.80 -9.57 -2.20
CA GLU A 17 4.75 -11.02 -2.48
C GLU A 17 4.80 -11.87 -1.20
N GLY A 18 4.72 -11.23 -0.02
CA GLY A 18 4.73 -11.91 1.29
C GLY A 18 6.06 -11.84 2.05
N ASP A 19 7.13 -11.34 1.42
CA ASP A 19 8.44 -11.16 2.09
C ASP A 19 8.57 -9.81 2.80
N ASP A 20 9.22 -9.82 3.96
CA ASP A 20 9.44 -8.67 4.85
C ASP A 20 8.23 -7.72 4.97
N PRO A 21 7.14 -8.15 5.63
CA PRO A 21 5.92 -7.34 5.76
C PRO A 21 6.16 -6.03 6.49
N VAL A 22 7.12 -5.96 7.43
CA VAL A 22 7.42 -4.73 8.18
C VAL A 22 8.02 -3.69 7.25
N ALA A 23 9.04 -4.04 6.47
CA ALA A 23 9.63 -3.10 5.52
C ALA A 23 8.64 -2.70 4.42
N TRP A 24 7.75 -3.61 4.01
CA TRP A 24 6.71 -3.29 3.03
C TRP A 24 5.71 -2.26 3.59
N ILE A 25 5.19 -2.46 4.82
CA ILE A 25 4.27 -1.53 5.47
C ILE A 25 4.89 -0.14 5.58
N THR A 26 6.13 -0.03 6.07
CA THR A 26 6.81 1.26 6.18
C THR A 26 6.92 1.98 4.83
N ARG A 27 7.20 1.26 3.74
CA ARG A 27 7.27 1.86 2.39
C ARG A 27 5.89 2.26 1.86
N ALA A 28 4.86 1.47 2.15
CA ALA A 28 3.48 1.79 1.78
C ALA A 28 2.97 3.05 2.52
N GLU A 29 3.25 3.19 3.82
CA GLU A 29 2.94 4.39 4.60
C GLU A 29 3.59 5.64 4.01
N ILE A 30 4.90 5.58 3.74
CA ILE A 30 5.63 6.68 3.08
C ILE A 30 5.01 7.02 1.72
N TYR A 31 4.64 6.00 0.93
CA TYR A 31 3.95 6.22 -0.35
C TYR A 31 2.63 6.96 -0.15
N PHE A 32 1.79 6.54 0.79
CA PHE A 32 0.49 7.16 1.04
C PHE A 32 0.63 8.60 1.49
N ASP A 33 1.62 8.91 2.32
CA ASP A 33 1.87 10.27 2.79
C ASP A 33 2.39 11.17 1.65
N VAL A 34 3.33 10.67 0.84
CA VAL A 34 3.87 11.42 -0.31
C VAL A 34 2.81 11.65 -1.40
N GLN A 35 1.94 10.67 -1.64
CA GLN A 35 0.84 10.77 -2.62
C GLN A 35 -0.42 11.44 -2.04
N GLN A 36 -0.41 11.81 -0.76
CA GLN A 36 -1.59 12.33 -0.04
C GLN A 36 -2.83 11.43 -0.24
N THR A 37 -2.63 10.11 -0.12
CA THR A 37 -3.67 9.11 -0.35
C THR A 37 -4.71 9.15 0.78
N PRO A 38 -6.01 9.32 0.47
CA PRO A 38 -7.08 9.26 1.47
C PRO A 38 -7.13 7.91 2.18
N ASP A 39 -7.44 7.90 3.48
CA ASP A 39 -7.44 6.70 4.31
C ASP A 39 -8.35 5.59 3.75
N GLU A 40 -9.52 5.94 3.24
CA GLU A 40 -10.48 5.02 2.60
C GLU A 40 -9.93 4.31 1.33
N MET A 41 -8.85 4.84 0.75
CA MET A 41 -8.21 4.34 -0.45
C MET A 41 -6.94 3.54 -0.12
N ARG A 42 -6.31 3.75 1.05
CA ARG A 42 -5.04 3.10 1.42
C ARG A 42 -5.14 1.58 1.36
N VAL A 43 -6.15 0.99 2.02
CA VAL A 43 -6.37 -0.47 2.02
C VAL A 43 -6.65 -1.01 0.61
N LYS A 44 -7.46 -0.30 -0.18
CA LYS A 44 -7.79 -0.70 -1.55
C LYS A 44 -6.54 -0.73 -2.46
N LEU A 45 -5.67 0.27 -2.33
CA LEU A 45 -4.41 0.31 -3.08
C LEU A 45 -3.41 -0.73 -2.58
N SER A 46 -3.29 -0.93 -1.27
CA SER A 46 -2.49 -2.02 -0.69
C SER A 46 -2.88 -3.37 -1.27
N ARG A 47 -4.18 -3.65 -1.40
CA ARG A 47 -4.68 -4.88 -2.03
C ARG A 47 -4.26 -5.01 -3.50
N LEU A 48 -4.27 -3.91 -4.27
CA LEU A 48 -3.83 -3.91 -5.66
C LEU A 48 -2.33 -4.17 -5.83
N SER A 49 -1.53 -3.88 -4.81
CA SER A 49 -0.08 -4.18 -4.82
C SER A 49 0.27 -5.58 -4.33
N MET A 50 -0.70 -6.39 -3.90
CA MET A 50 -0.42 -7.76 -3.48
C MET A 50 -0.33 -8.68 -4.67
N GLU A 51 0.72 -9.49 -4.71
CA GLU A 51 0.96 -10.48 -5.75
C GLU A 51 1.20 -11.87 -5.15
N GLY A 52 1.17 -12.89 -6.02
CA GLY A 52 1.40 -14.28 -5.62
C GLY A 52 0.40 -14.79 -4.58
N PRO A 53 0.81 -15.66 -3.63
CA PRO A 53 -0.09 -16.23 -2.63
C PRO A 53 -0.73 -15.21 -1.68
N THR A 54 -0.11 -14.04 -1.53
CA THR A 54 -0.54 -13.02 -0.57
C THR A 54 -1.89 -12.42 -0.90
N ILE A 55 -2.22 -12.27 -2.19
CA ILE A 55 -3.54 -11.77 -2.62
C ILE A 55 -4.68 -12.72 -2.20
N HIS A 56 -4.42 -14.03 -2.18
CA HIS A 56 -5.42 -15.02 -1.75
C HIS A 56 -5.69 -14.94 -0.26
N TRP A 57 -4.63 -14.83 0.54
CA TRP A 57 -4.75 -14.66 2.00
C TRP A 57 -5.48 -13.38 2.36
N PHE A 58 -5.18 -12.28 1.67
CA PHE A 58 -5.83 -11.00 1.94
C PHE A 58 -7.31 -11.01 1.56
N ASN A 59 -7.67 -11.59 0.41
CA ASN A 59 -9.08 -11.71 0.03
C ASN A 59 -9.87 -12.55 1.05
N LEU A 60 -9.31 -13.66 1.52
CA LEU A 60 -9.94 -14.48 2.57
C LEU A 60 -10.14 -13.70 3.87
N LEU A 61 -9.15 -12.90 4.28
CA LEU A 61 -9.26 -12.05 5.47
C LEU A 61 -10.37 -10.99 5.31
N MET A 62 -10.46 -10.34 4.15
CA MET A 62 -11.50 -9.34 3.91
C MET A 62 -12.90 -9.97 3.88
N GLU A 63 -13.04 -11.17 3.32
CA GLU A 63 -14.31 -11.92 3.32
C GLU A 63 -14.79 -12.29 4.73
N THR A 64 -13.88 -12.47 5.70
CA THR A 64 -14.23 -12.77 7.09
C THR A 64 -14.46 -11.52 7.95
N GLU A 65 -13.88 -10.38 7.60
CA GLU A 65 -14.12 -9.09 8.27
C GLU A 65 -15.40 -8.37 7.80
N ASP A 66 -15.88 -8.67 6.59
CA ASP A 66 -17.14 -8.14 6.04
C ASP A 66 -18.41 -8.86 6.59
N GLN A 67 -18.26 -9.81 7.52
CA GLN A 67 -19.36 -10.48 8.25
C GLN A 67 -19.61 -9.87 9.64
#